data_AF-A6KE68-F1
#
_entry.id   AF-A6KE68-F1
#
_cell.length_a   1.000
_cell.length_b   1.000
_cell.length_c   1.000
_cell.angle_alpha   90.00
_cell.angle_beta   90.00
_cell.angle_gamma   90.00
#
_symmetry.space_group_name_H-M   'P 1'
#
loop_
_entity.id
_entity.type
_entity.pdbx_description
1 polymer ?
#
loop_
_entity_poly.entity_id
_entity_poly.type
_entity_poly.pdbx_seq_one_letter_code
_entity_poly.pdbx_strand_id
1 'polypeptide(L)'
;MLCVYSLFFTWRANLDISKPLFMGVVERFWMQSNAVVAVLAGLGLATLVSETSRVLSWNGVRNLEWLSAALFIAYQVYSNYSICDQRTNNVIDQFARNLLNSMPPDAIILLRGDLPGNALRYLHYCEGLRPDVSLVDQEMMTYEWYLPKVARHLPGVHFPGDRWNPVEGVLPSGMVTFNLYHFLEMNKQKETFVCIGIHEGDPTWKKDYSLWPWGSCDKLVPSKIVFNPEEWIEHTRTIYNWTEEYGRFDPSSWESVANEEMWQARMKTPFFIFSLAESAAVPADVKAQLYTHAYKLYKEIVYLQEEHPVNWHKNYAIACERMLRLPGTGEDPEVLLSETIRHFHLYTQKAQNDPQRASIMAALKHLRRELRSLRNTKEV
;
A
#
# COMPACT_ATOMS: atom_id res chain seq x y z
N MET A 1 36.56 11.17 7.96
CA MET A 1 35.59 10.96 6.87
C MET A 1 34.46 10.03 7.29
N LEU A 2 34.72 8.76 7.61
CA LEU A 2 33.67 7.82 8.04
C LEU A 2 32.83 8.34 9.22
N CYS A 3 33.46 8.70 10.35
CA CYS A 3 32.72 9.20 11.52
C CYS A 3 31.95 10.50 11.24
N VAL A 4 32.55 11.41 10.45
CA VAL A 4 31.91 12.69 10.10
C VAL A 4 30.70 12.45 9.21
N TYR A 5 30.83 11.62 8.17
CA TYR A 5 29.72 11.25 7.30
C TYR A 5 28.61 10.54 8.09
N SER A 6 28.94 9.50 8.86
CA SER A 6 27.94 8.73 9.61
C SER A 6 27.21 9.61 10.64
N LEU A 7 27.93 10.41 11.43
CA LEU A 7 27.30 11.30 12.42
C LEU A 7 26.43 12.37 11.77
N PHE A 8 26.92 12.99 10.69
CA PHE A 8 26.15 14.01 9.98
C PHE A 8 24.92 13.43 9.29
N PHE A 9 25.06 12.28 8.64
CA PHE A 9 23.96 11.58 7.99
C PHE A 9 22.92 11.15 9.02
N THR A 10 23.31 10.50 10.12
CA THR A 10 22.38 10.10 11.18
C THR A 10 21.72 11.32 11.84
N TRP A 11 22.42 12.44 12.00
CA TRP A 11 21.85 13.67 12.54
C TRP A 11 20.81 14.32 11.61
N ARG A 12 21.01 14.22 10.29
CA ARG A 12 20.10 14.82 9.29
C ARG A 12 19.00 13.87 8.82
N ALA A 13 19.18 12.56 8.97
CA ALA A 13 18.19 11.56 8.63
C ALA A 13 16.95 11.76 9.51
N ASN A 14 15.84 12.13 8.89
CA ASN A 14 14.56 12.45 9.54
C ASN A 14 13.49 11.39 9.27
N LEU A 15 13.88 10.22 8.78
CA LEU A 15 12.99 9.09 8.53
C LEU A 15 12.79 8.28 9.81
N ASP A 16 11.53 7.91 10.07
CA ASP A 16 11.16 7.05 11.20
C ASP A 16 11.57 5.60 10.93
N ILE A 17 12.69 5.19 11.51
CA ILE A 17 13.25 3.83 11.35
C ILE A 17 12.41 2.73 12.02
N SER A 18 11.38 3.08 12.80
CA SER A 18 10.41 2.08 13.30
C SER A 18 9.55 1.51 12.17
N LYS A 19 9.46 2.21 11.03
CA LYS A 19 8.80 1.73 9.82
C LYS A 19 9.79 0.93 8.96
N PRO A 20 9.53 -0.36 8.67
CA PRO A 20 10.47 -1.22 7.96
C PRO A 20 10.96 -0.68 6.61
N LEU A 21 10.06 -0.14 5.78
CA LEU A 21 10.43 0.48 4.50
C LEU A 21 11.43 1.62 4.67
N PHE A 22 11.22 2.48 5.67
CA PHE A 22 12.09 3.62 5.92
C PHE A 22 13.46 3.20 6.45
N MET A 23 13.51 2.15 7.27
CA MET A 23 14.76 1.52 7.65
C MET A 23 15.54 1.04 6.41
N GLY A 24 14.89 0.30 5.50
CA GLY A 24 15.51 -0.16 4.25
C GLY A 24 15.96 0.98 3.34
N VAL A 25 15.22 2.09 3.29
CA VAL A 25 15.64 3.31 2.58
C VAL A 25 16.92 3.88 3.21
N VAL A 26 16.94 4.02 4.53
CA VAL A 26 18.11 4.55 5.26
C VAL A 26 19.33 3.66 5.06
N GLU A 27 19.19 2.33 5.11
CA GLU A 27 20.27 1.36 4.90
C GLU A 27 21.00 1.56 3.56
N ARG A 28 20.28 1.88 2.48
CA ARG A 28 20.86 2.11 1.15
C ARG A 28 21.80 3.32 1.11
N PHE A 29 21.64 4.30 2.00
CA PHE A 29 22.54 5.45 2.11
C PHE A 29 23.86 5.13 2.84
N TRP A 30 24.02 3.93 3.41
CA TRP A 30 25.28 3.50 4.04
C TRP A 30 26.32 3.03 3.03
N MET A 31 26.01 2.98 1.74
CA MET A 31 26.96 2.59 0.68
C MET A 31 28.29 3.38 0.75
N GLN A 32 28.24 4.68 1.06
CA GLN A 32 29.45 5.51 1.18
C GLN A 32 30.31 5.09 2.39
N SER A 33 29.69 4.85 3.54
CA SER A 33 30.38 4.32 4.73
C SER A 33 30.99 2.95 4.45
N ASN A 34 30.25 2.07 3.79
CA ASN A 34 30.71 0.73 3.42
C ASN A 34 31.91 0.79 2.47
N ALA A 35 31.93 1.71 1.52
CA ALA A 35 33.07 1.92 0.63
C ALA A 35 34.33 2.33 1.40
N VAL A 36 34.21 3.24 2.37
CA VAL A 36 35.35 3.64 3.22
C VAL A 36 35.85 2.46 4.06
N VAL A 37 34.95 1.69 4.66
CA VAL A 37 35.30 0.48 5.43
C VAL A 37 36.00 -0.55 4.54
N ALA A 38 35.54 -0.77 3.31
CA ALA A 38 36.16 -1.69 2.36
C ALA A 38 37.61 -1.29 2.03
N VAL A 39 37.86 0.01 1.79
CA VAL A 39 39.22 0.53 1.56
C VAL A 39 40.10 0.31 2.79
N LEU A 40 39.60 0.64 3.99
CA LEU A 40 40.34 0.44 5.24
C LEU A 40 40.63 -1.04 5.50
N ALA A 41 39.69 -1.94 5.18
CA ALA A 41 39.87 -3.38 5.30
C ALA A 41 40.98 -3.88 4.35
N GLY A 42 41.01 -3.40 3.10
CA GLY A 42 42.08 -3.72 2.16
C GLY A 42 43.46 -3.22 2.62
N LEU A 43 43.55 -1.97 3.08
CA LEU A 43 44.79 -1.42 3.65
C LEU A 43 45.25 -2.18 4.90
N GLY A 44 44.30 -2.57 5.75
CA GLY A 44 44.55 -3.37 6.95
C GLY A 44 45.11 -4.75 6.62
N LEU A 45 44.51 -5.45 5.64
CA LEU A 45 45.00 -6.73 5.15
C LEU A 45 46.42 -6.62 4.58
N ALA A 46 46.67 -5.63 3.72
CA ALA A 46 47.99 -5.42 3.13
C ALA A 46 49.07 -5.11 4.18
N THR A 47 48.73 -4.30 5.19
CA THR A 47 49.63 -3.99 6.31
C THR A 47 49.94 -5.24 7.14
N LEU A 48 48.92 -6.04 7.46
CA LEU A 48 49.07 -7.28 8.23
C LEU A 48 49.96 -8.30 7.49
N VAL A 49 49.77 -8.43 6.18
CA VAL A 49 50.58 -9.30 5.32
C VAL A 49 52.02 -8.81 5.27
N SER A 50 52.25 -7.50 5.13
CA SER A 50 53.60 -6.92 5.13
C SER A 50 54.35 -7.22 6.43
N GLU A 51 53.73 -6.94 7.58
CA GLU A 51 54.37 -7.18 8.88
C GLU A 51 54.59 -8.68 9.14
N THR A 52 53.65 -9.53 8.74
CA THR A 52 53.78 -10.99 8.90
C THR A 52 54.87 -11.56 7.99
N SER A 53 54.99 -11.08 6.75
CA SER A 53 56.06 -11.47 5.83
C SER A 53 57.44 -11.05 6.36
N ARG A 54 57.53 -9.89 7.02
CA ARG A 54 58.76 -9.41 7.66
C ARG A 54 59.17 -10.30 8.83
N VAL A 55 58.22 -10.71 9.67
CA VAL A 55 58.48 -11.54 10.85
C VAL A 55 58.80 -12.99 10.47
N LEU A 56 58.02 -13.60 9.56
CA LEU A 56 58.21 -15.00 9.16
C LEU A 56 59.26 -15.20 8.05
N SER A 57 59.76 -14.14 7.40
CA SER A 57 60.68 -14.21 6.26
C SER A 57 60.21 -15.13 5.12
N TRP A 58 58.89 -15.29 4.96
CA TRP A 58 58.29 -16.22 4.02
C TRP A 58 57.58 -15.49 2.87
N ASN A 59 58.05 -15.70 1.64
CA ASN A 59 57.50 -15.06 0.44
C ASN A 59 56.12 -15.63 0.02
N GLY A 60 55.66 -16.75 0.61
CA GLY A 60 54.36 -17.36 0.32
C GLY A 60 53.16 -16.61 0.90
N VAL A 61 53.37 -15.71 1.87
CA VAL A 61 52.30 -14.95 2.54
C VAL A 61 51.52 -14.06 1.54
N ARG A 62 52.19 -13.55 0.51
CA ARG A 62 51.53 -12.75 -0.55
C ARG A 62 50.59 -13.57 -1.43
N ASN A 63 50.93 -14.83 -1.72
CA ASN A 63 50.01 -15.70 -2.47
C ASN A 63 48.80 -16.06 -1.60
N LEU A 64 49.00 -16.20 -0.29
CA LEU A 64 47.94 -16.44 0.67
C LEU A 64 47.00 -15.24 0.83
N GLU A 65 47.51 -14.01 0.74
CA GLU A 65 46.72 -12.77 0.67
C GLU A 65 45.77 -12.76 -0.54
N TRP A 66 46.29 -13.01 -1.73
CA TRP A 66 45.47 -13.05 -2.94
C TRP A 66 44.45 -14.18 -2.88
N LEU A 67 44.85 -15.34 -2.37
CA LEU A 67 43.94 -16.47 -2.18
C LEU A 67 42.83 -16.14 -1.17
N SER A 68 43.17 -15.52 -0.04
CA SER A 68 42.17 -15.17 0.99
C SER A 68 41.22 -14.08 0.51
N ALA A 69 41.72 -13.08 -0.21
CA ALA A 69 40.90 -12.05 -0.84
C ALA A 69 39.95 -12.66 -1.90
N ALA A 70 40.46 -13.54 -2.76
CA ALA A 70 39.65 -14.21 -3.78
C ALA A 70 38.58 -15.12 -3.14
N LEU A 71 38.94 -15.89 -2.10
CA LEU A 71 37.99 -16.72 -1.36
C LEU A 71 36.93 -15.87 -0.65
N PHE A 72 37.30 -14.73 -0.08
CA PHE A 72 36.35 -13.83 0.56
C PHE A 72 35.36 -13.23 -0.46
N ILE A 73 35.86 -12.77 -1.61
CA ILE A 73 34.99 -12.27 -2.70
C ILE A 73 34.08 -13.39 -3.20
N ALA A 74 34.61 -14.59 -3.46
CA ALA A 74 33.82 -15.73 -3.91
C ALA A 74 32.74 -16.11 -2.89
N TYR A 75 33.07 -16.10 -1.59
CA TYR A 75 32.12 -16.31 -0.51
C TYR A 75 31.04 -15.23 -0.48
N GLN A 76 31.41 -13.94 -0.57
CA GLN A 76 30.44 -12.84 -0.61
C GLN A 76 29.49 -12.95 -1.81
N VAL A 77 30.01 -13.27 -3.00
CA VAL A 77 29.16 -13.48 -4.19
C VAL A 77 28.24 -14.67 -3.96
N TYR A 78 28.77 -15.82 -3.53
CA TYR A 78 27.98 -17.04 -3.31
C TYR A 78 26.87 -16.84 -2.26
N SER A 79 27.21 -16.27 -1.10
CA SER A 79 26.27 -16.08 0.01
C SER A 79 25.19 -15.04 -0.28
N ASN A 80 25.46 -14.06 -1.14
CA ASN A 80 24.49 -13.00 -1.47
C ASN A 80 23.83 -13.20 -2.84
N TYR A 81 24.24 -14.19 -3.64
CA TYR A 81 23.76 -14.37 -5.01
C TYR A 81 22.23 -14.46 -5.09
N SER A 82 21.60 -15.27 -4.23
CA SER A 82 20.14 -15.46 -4.24
C SER A 82 19.36 -14.19 -3.90
N ILE A 83 19.94 -13.30 -3.07
CA ILE A 83 19.34 -12.02 -2.70
C ILE A 83 19.55 -10.98 -3.80
N CYS A 84 20.72 -11.00 -4.46
CA CYS A 84 21.05 -10.08 -5.54
C CYS A 84 20.47 -10.50 -6.90
N ASP A 85 20.10 -11.77 -7.09
CA ASP A 85 19.47 -12.26 -8.32
C ASP A 85 18.02 -11.77 -8.40
N GLN A 86 17.84 -10.66 -9.09
CA GLN A 86 16.53 -10.02 -9.29
C GLN A 86 15.92 -10.33 -10.66
N ARG A 87 16.45 -11.33 -11.40
CA ARG A 87 16.04 -11.62 -12.79
C ARG A 87 14.56 -11.99 -12.95
N THR A 88 13.92 -12.49 -11.89
CA THR A 88 12.49 -12.83 -11.87
C THR A 88 11.66 -11.87 -11.03
N ASN A 89 12.25 -10.78 -10.51
CA ASN A 89 11.51 -9.81 -9.72
C ASN A 89 10.73 -8.86 -10.64
N ASN A 90 9.51 -9.30 -10.96
CA ASN A 90 8.57 -8.53 -11.79
C ASN A 90 7.40 -7.98 -10.97
N VAL A 91 7.53 -7.91 -9.64
CA VAL A 91 6.40 -7.58 -8.74
C VAL A 91 5.88 -6.17 -8.99
N ILE A 92 6.80 -5.21 -9.13
CA ILE A 92 6.45 -3.80 -9.41
C ILE A 92 5.91 -3.62 -10.83
N ASP A 93 6.44 -4.35 -11.80
CA ASP A 93 5.90 -4.39 -13.17
C ASP A 93 4.46 -4.93 -13.17
N GLN A 94 4.24 -6.09 -12.54
CA GLN A 94 2.91 -6.69 -12.39
C GLN A 94 1.94 -5.74 -11.67
N PHE A 95 2.39 -5.03 -10.64
CA PHE A 95 1.58 -4.05 -9.92
C PHE A 95 1.11 -2.94 -10.86
N ALA A 96 2.05 -2.30 -11.57
CA ALA A 96 1.73 -1.19 -12.45
C ALA A 96 0.90 -1.62 -13.67
N ARG A 97 1.15 -2.82 -14.25
CA ARG A 97 0.32 -3.37 -15.33
C ARG A 97 -1.11 -3.65 -14.86
N ASN A 98 -1.28 -4.22 -13.67
CA ASN A 98 -2.61 -4.46 -13.11
C ASN A 98 -3.38 -3.15 -12.91
N LEU A 99 -2.74 -2.11 -12.37
CA LEU A 99 -3.35 -0.80 -12.20
C LEU A 99 -3.69 -0.13 -13.54
N LEU A 100 -2.76 -0.10 -14.50
CA LEU A 100 -3.00 0.54 -15.80
C LEU A 100 -4.05 -0.21 -16.61
N ASN A 101 -4.01 -1.54 -16.65
CA ASN A 101 -4.96 -2.33 -17.44
C ASN A 101 -6.38 -2.30 -16.86
N SER A 102 -6.54 -2.01 -15.57
CA SER A 102 -7.87 -1.90 -14.97
C SER A 102 -8.57 -0.57 -15.25
N MET A 103 -7.88 0.42 -15.80
CA MET A 103 -8.47 1.75 -16.02
C MET A 103 -9.38 1.77 -17.24
N PRO A 104 -10.51 2.48 -17.22
CA PRO A 104 -11.32 2.68 -18.41
C PRO A 104 -10.56 3.53 -19.45
N PRO A 105 -10.99 3.53 -20.73
CA PRO A 105 -10.39 4.35 -21.76
C PRO A 105 -10.40 5.84 -21.40
N ASP A 106 -9.32 6.55 -21.74
CA ASP A 106 -9.19 8.01 -21.56
C ASP A 106 -9.33 8.53 -20.10
N ALA A 107 -9.04 7.67 -19.12
CA ALA A 107 -9.10 8.02 -17.71
C ALA A 107 -7.97 8.97 -17.26
N ILE A 108 -8.23 9.79 -16.24
CA ILE A 108 -7.23 10.56 -15.50
C ILE A 108 -6.86 9.81 -14.23
N ILE A 109 -5.56 9.58 -14.00
CA ILE A 109 -5.04 8.94 -12.80
C ILE A 109 -4.22 9.95 -12.02
N LEU A 110 -4.71 10.29 -10.84
CA LEU A 110 -4.04 11.11 -9.84
C LEU A 110 -3.08 10.24 -9.02
N LEU A 111 -1.78 10.34 -9.29
CA LEU A 111 -0.72 9.56 -8.66
C LEU A 111 -0.34 10.15 -7.30
N ARG A 112 -0.10 9.28 -6.31
CA ARG A 112 0.39 9.68 -4.98
C ARG A 112 1.56 8.81 -4.54
N GLY A 113 2.64 9.46 -4.10
CA GLY A 113 3.82 8.79 -3.59
C GLY A 113 4.63 8.04 -4.65
N ASP A 114 5.74 7.45 -4.19
CA ASP A 114 6.77 6.91 -5.07
C ASP A 114 6.34 5.66 -5.84
N LEU A 115 5.57 4.76 -5.22
CA LEU A 115 5.22 3.47 -5.83
C LEU A 115 4.39 3.64 -7.11
N PRO A 116 3.16 4.18 -7.07
CA PRO A 116 2.39 4.33 -8.29
C PRO A 116 2.98 5.45 -9.17
N GLY A 117 3.58 6.47 -8.55
CA GLY A 117 4.29 7.54 -9.23
C GLY A 117 5.33 6.99 -10.21
N ASN A 118 6.32 6.24 -9.74
CA ASN A 118 7.42 5.78 -10.56
C ASN A 118 7.04 4.58 -11.44
N ALA A 119 6.29 3.62 -10.90
CA ALA A 119 5.97 2.39 -11.63
C ALA A 119 5.03 2.65 -12.82
N LEU A 120 3.96 3.44 -12.64
CA LEU A 120 3.02 3.73 -13.73
C LEU A 120 3.68 4.64 -14.77
N ARG A 121 4.44 5.66 -14.35
CA ARG A 121 5.15 6.56 -15.29
C ARG A 121 6.12 5.80 -16.18
N TYR A 122 6.87 4.85 -15.63
CA TYR A 122 7.81 4.05 -16.40
C TYR A 122 7.08 3.23 -17.48
N LEU A 123 6.07 2.44 -17.11
CA LEU A 123 5.34 1.64 -18.09
C LEU A 123 4.61 2.49 -19.13
N HIS A 124 4.03 3.62 -18.71
CA HIS A 124 3.26 4.47 -19.59
C HIS A 124 4.15 5.28 -20.56
N TYR A 125 5.17 5.99 -20.05
CA TYR A 125 5.98 6.89 -20.87
C TYR A 125 7.19 6.22 -21.52
N CYS A 126 7.79 5.21 -20.88
CA CYS A 126 8.96 4.52 -21.43
C CYS A 126 8.57 3.29 -22.26
N GLU A 127 7.59 2.49 -21.81
CA GLU A 127 7.15 1.29 -22.53
C GLU A 127 5.92 1.51 -23.42
N GLY A 128 5.27 2.66 -23.33
CA GLY A 128 4.09 2.99 -24.15
C GLY A 128 2.82 2.25 -23.75
N LEU A 129 2.73 1.76 -22.50
CA LEU A 129 1.53 1.06 -22.02
C LEU A 129 0.39 2.05 -21.74
N ARG A 130 -0.80 1.76 -22.28
CA ARG A 130 -2.01 2.59 -22.11
C ARG A 130 -1.77 4.07 -22.44
N PRO A 131 -1.35 4.42 -23.67
CA PRO A 131 -1.08 5.82 -24.04
C PRO A 131 -2.34 6.69 -24.03
N ASP A 132 -3.52 6.09 -23.90
CA ASP A 132 -4.81 6.75 -23.79
C ASP A 132 -5.09 7.34 -22.40
N VAL A 133 -4.47 6.84 -21.32
CA VAL A 133 -4.71 7.39 -19.97
C VAL A 133 -3.79 8.57 -19.68
N SER A 134 -4.23 9.47 -18.80
CA SER A 134 -3.45 10.64 -18.36
C SER A 134 -2.97 10.47 -16.93
N LEU A 135 -1.65 10.55 -16.72
CA LEU A 135 -1.04 10.47 -15.39
C LEU A 135 -0.74 11.86 -14.85
N VAL A 136 -1.29 12.20 -13.67
CA VAL A 136 -1.08 13.51 -13.01
C VAL A 136 -0.62 13.29 -11.59
N ASP A 137 0.53 13.82 -11.22
CA ASP A 137 1.13 13.61 -9.90
C ASP A 137 0.59 14.64 -8.90
N GLN A 138 -0.12 14.16 -7.87
CA GLN A 138 -0.83 14.98 -6.89
C GLN A 138 0.12 15.91 -6.12
N GLU A 139 1.25 15.36 -5.67
CA GLU A 139 2.22 16.10 -4.86
C GLU A 139 3.00 17.09 -5.73
N MET A 140 3.33 16.68 -6.97
CA MET A 140 4.07 17.55 -7.88
C MET A 140 3.24 18.75 -8.34
N MET A 141 1.92 18.62 -8.50
CA MET A 141 1.02 19.75 -8.81
C MET A 141 1.06 20.88 -7.78
N THR A 142 1.55 20.63 -6.56
CA THR A 142 1.72 21.66 -5.53
C THR A 142 2.96 22.53 -5.74
N TYR A 143 3.86 22.17 -6.68
CA TYR A 143 5.04 22.94 -7.02
C TYR A 143 4.84 23.81 -8.25
N GLU A 144 5.35 25.04 -8.16
CA GLU A 144 5.25 26.09 -9.20
C GLU A 144 5.79 25.66 -10.57
N TRP A 145 6.76 24.73 -10.61
CA TRP A 145 7.42 24.33 -11.85
C TRP A 145 6.71 23.18 -12.60
N TYR A 146 5.78 22.47 -11.96
CA TYR A 146 5.29 21.18 -12.48
C TYR A 146 4.32 21.36 -13.65
N LEU A 147 3.20 22.03 -13.44
CA LEU A 147 2.17 22.19 -14.47
C LEU A 147 2.66 22.98 -15.70
N PRO A 148 3.46 24.06 -15.56
CA PRO A 148 4.06 24.73 -16.72
C PRO A 148 4.88 23.80 -17.62
N LYS A 149 5.44 22.71 -17.08
CA LYS A 149 6.21 21.73 -17.85
C LYS A 149 5.36 20.60 -18.40
N VAL A 150 4.42 20.08 -17.60
CA VAL A 150 3.75 18.81 -17.88
C VAL A 150 2.39 19.00 -18.58
N ALA A 151 1.66 20.09 -18.32
CA ALA A 151 0.29 20.26 -18.82
C ALA A 151 0.17 20.14 -20.36
N ARG A 152 1.16 20.68 -21.09
CA ARG A 152 1.22 20.58 -22.57
C ARG A 152 1.39 19.15 -23.10
N HIS A 153 1.81 18.22 -22.26
CA HIS A 153 2.01 16.81 -22.58
C HIS A 153 0.84 15.92 -22.11
N LEU A 154 -0.23 16.52 -21.60
CA LEU A 154 -1.44 15.84 -21.14
C LEU A 154 -2.67 16.29 -21.96
N PRO A 155 -2.77 15.86 -23.24
CA PRO A 155 -3.88 16.28 -24.08
C PRO A 155 -5.23 15.86 -23.50
N GLY A 156 -6.18 16.79 -23.46
CA GLY A 156 -7.52 16.57 -22.92
C GLY A 156 -7.61 16.62 -21.39
N VAL A 157 -6.53 16.97 -20.68
CA VAL A 157 -6.59 17.34 -19.26
C VAL A 157 -6.55 18.87 -19.14
N HIS A 158 -7.58 19.45 -18.52
CA HIS A 158 -7.75 20.88 -18.38
C HIS A 158 -7.45 21.32 -16.95
N PHE A 159 -6.40 22.11 -16.76
CA PHE A 159 -6.02 22.66 -15.46
C PHE A 159 -6.64 24.06 -15.28
N PRO A 160 -7.39 24.34 -14.19
CA PRO A 160 -7.99 25.66 -13.96
C PRO A 160 -6.97 26.77 -13.62
N GLY A 161 -5.72 26.41 -13.36
CA GLY A 161 -4.63 27.33 -13.06
C GLY A 161 -3.27 26.64 -13.18
N ASP A 162 -2.23 27.27 -12.62
CA ASP A 162 -0.82 26.89 -12.73
C ASP A 162 -0.32 26.03 -11.57
N ARG A 163 -1.08 25.97 -10.47
CA ARG A 163 -0.66 25.28 -9.24
C ARG A 163 -1.85 24.79 -8.41
N TRP A 164 -1.79 23.56 -7.94
CA TRP A 164 -2.78 23.05 -6.99
C TRP A 164 -2.58 23.69 -5.61
N ASN A 165 -3.62 24.35 -5.11
CA ASN A 165 -3.74 24.81 -3.72
C ASN A 165 -5.20 24.69 -3.25
N PRO A 166 -5.47 24.26 -2.00
CA PRO A 166 -6.83 24.24 -1.45
C PRO A 166 -7.51 25.62 -1.45
N VAL A 167 -6.71 26.69 -1.40
CA VAL A 167 -7.16 28.08 -1.49
C VAL A 167 -6.81 28.66 -2.85
N GLU A 168 -7.83 29.07 -3.58
CA GLU A 168 -7.69 29.67 -4.89
C GLU A 168 -7.35 31.15 -4.81
N GLY A 169 -6.59 31.63 -5.80
CA GLY A 169 -6.16 33.01 -5.88
C GLY A 169 -4.96 33.16 -6.80
N VAL A 170 -4.32 34.33 -6.71
CA VAL A 170 -3.09 34.63 -7.44
C VAL A 170 -1.97 34.78 -6.41
N LEU A 171 -0.92 33.98 -6.57
CA LEU A 171 0.26 34.06 -5.71
C LEU A 171 1.10 35.31 -6.03
N PRO A 172 2.00 35.75 -5.13
CA PRO A 172 2.93 36.84 -5.42
C PRO A 172 3.80 36.59 -6.66
N SER A 173 4.01 35.33 -7.04
CA SER A 173 4.69 34.91 -8.27
C SER A 173 3.86 35.15 -9.55
N GLY A 174 2.60 35.57 -9.43
CA GLY A 174 1.64 35.73 -10.53
C GLY A 174 0.92 34.44 -10.92
N MET A 175 1.25 33.31 -10.30
CA MET A 175 0.63 32.01 -10.57
C MET A 175 -0.80 31.95 -10.07
N VAL A 176 -1.69 31.43 -10.91
CA VAL A 176 -3.09 31.18 -10.56
C VAL A 176 -3.19 29.83 -9.86
N THR A 177 -3.74 29.78 -8.66
CA THR A 177 -3.98 28.53 -7.95
C THR A 177 -5.39 28.00 -8.19
N PHE A 178 -5.52 26.68 -8.20
CA PHE A 178 -6.81 26.00 -8.28
C PHE A 178 -6.91 24.88 -7.23
N ASN A 179 -8.14 24.56 -6.82
CA ASN A 179 -8.41 23.44 -5.92
C ASN A 179 -8.87 22.18 -6.67
N LEU A 180 -8.93 21.06 -5.96
CA LEU A 180 -9.31 19.78 -6.57
C LEU A 180 -10.74 19.77 -7.10
N TYR A 181 -11.68 20.44 -6.40
CA TYR A 181 -13.07 20.54 -6.87
C TYR A 181 -13.15 21.14 -8.28
N HIS A 182 -12.52 22.30 -8.52
CA HIS A 182 -12.54 22.93 -9.85
C HIS A 182 -11.75 22.15 -10.89
N PHE A 183 -10.69 21.43 -10.49
CA PHE A 183 -10.03 20.49 -11.40
C PHE A 183 -10.99 19.39 -11.88
N LEU A 184 -11.78 18.80 -10.97
CA LEU A 184 -12.75 17.76 -11.32
C LEU A 184 -13.89 18.30 -12.18
N GLU A 185 -14.39 19.51 -11.90
CA GLU A 185 -15.44 20.16 -12.70
C GLU A 185 -14.99 20.45 -14.15
N MET A 186 -13.74 20.91 -14.33
CA MET A 186 -13.14 21.16 -15.65
C MET A 186 -12.86 19.88 -16.44
N ASN A 187 -12.77 18.73 -15.76
CA ASN A 187 -12.46 17.44 -16.36
C ASN A 187 -13.61 16.42 -16.27
N LYS A 188 -14.84 16.87 -16.00
CA LYS A 188 -15.99 15.99 -15.77
C LYS A 188 -16.35 15.04 -16.91
N GLN A 189 -15.83 15.30 -18.12
CA GLN A 189 -15.97 14.44 -19.28
C GLN A 189 -15.09 13.17 -19.20
N LYS A 190 -14.08 13.16 -18.33
CA LYS A 190 -13.17 12.02 -18.11
C LYS A 190 -13.40 11.43 -16.73
N GLU A 191 -13.26 10.11 -16.62
CA GLU A 191 -13.27 9.45 -15.32
C GLU A 191 -11.93 9.69 -14.60
N THR A 192 -12.00 10.13 -13.34
CA THR A 192 -10.82 10.44 -12.53
C THR A 192 -10.65 9.43 -11.41
N PHE A 193 -9.44 8.89 -11.26
CA PHE A 193 -9.06 7.91 -10.26
C PHE A 193 -7.91 8.45 -9.40
N VAL A 194 -7.85 8.07 -8.13
CA VAL A 194 -6.72 8.31 -7.23
C VAL A 194 -6.12 6.97 -6.83
N CYS A 195 -4.81 6.77 -7.01
CA CYS A 195 -4.16 5.51 -6.67
C CYS A 195 -3.35 5.62 -5.38
N ILE A 196 -3.57 4.70 -4.44
CA ILE A 196 -3.03 4.75 -3.07
C ILE A 196 -3.47 6.04 -2.34
N GLY A 197 -4.72 6.43 -2.59
CA GLY A 197 -5.40 7.50 -1.89
C GLY A 197 -5.17 8.91 -2.44
N ILE A 198 -5.94 9.83 -1.86
CA ILE A 198 -5.99 11.24 -2.24
C ILE A 198 -5.19 12.10 -1.26
N HIS A 199 -4.57 13.17 -1.75
CA HIS A 199 -3.87 14.14 -0.91
C HIS A 199 -4.85 14.77 0.11
N GLU A 200 -4.56 14.64 1.41
CA GLU A 200 -5.49 15.05 2.48
C GLU A 200 -5.57 16.57 2.69
N GLY A 201 -4.61 17.31 2.16
CA GLY A 201 -4.54 18.77 2.33
C GLY A 201 -5.63 19.54 1.61
N ASP A 202 -6.38 18.92 0.69
CA ASP A 202 -7.49 19.56 -0.03
C ASP A 202 -8.83 18.85 0.22
N PRO A 203 -9.71 19.42 1.07
CA PRO A 203 -11.04 18.85 1.32
C PRO A 203 -12.13 19.39 0.36
N THR A 204 -11.81 20.26 -0.60
CA THR A 204 -12.82 20.99 -1.41
C THR A 204 -13.75 20.06 -2.20
N TRP A 205 -13.25 18.91 -2.64
CA TRP A 205 -14.01 17.90 -3.40
C TRP A 205 -15.05 17.15 -2.55
N LYS A 206 -14.86 17.03 -1.23
CA LYS A 206 -15.62 16.10 -0.36
C LYS A 206 -17.12 16.39 -0.29
N LYS A 207 -17.54 17.61 -0.63
CA LYS A 207 -18.94 18.02 -0.63
C LYS A 207 -19.71 17.42 -1.81
N ASP A 208 -19.08 17.43 -2.98
CA ASP A 208 -19.75 17.15 -4.26
C ASP A 208 -19.29 15.83 -4.90
N TYR A 209 -18.25 15.20 -4.34
CA TYR A 209 -17.70 13.92 -4.79
C TYR A 209 -17.52 12.92 -3.65
N SER A 210 -17.54 11.64 -4.02
CA SER A 210 -17.27 10.48 -3.17
C SER A 210 -16.19 9.61 -3.79
N LEU A 211 -15.49 8.83 -2.98
CA LEU A 211 -14.48 7.87 -3.43
C LEU A 211 -15.08 6.47 -3.43
N TRP A 212 -15.18 5.85 -4.61
CA TRP A 212 -15.64 4.48 -4.76
C TRP A 212 -14.45 3.57 -5.04
N PRO A 213 -14.33 2.41 -4.37
CA PRO A 213 -13.13 1.59 -4.47
C PRO A 213 -12.96 0.98 -5.85
N TRP A 214 -11.73 1.01 -6.36
CA TRP A 214 -11.28 0.43 -7.63
C TRP A 214 -9.95 -0.31 -7.44
N GLY A 215 -9.97 -1.33 -6.57
CA GLY A 215 -8.76 -2.05 -6.15
C GLY A 215 -7.83 -1.17 -5.31
N SER A 216 -6.58 -1.01 -5.73
CA SER A 216 -5.59 -0.14 -5.05
C SER A 216 -5.84 1.34 -5.34
N CYS A 217 -6.69 1.64 -6.32
CA CYS A 217 -7.16 2.98 -6.62
C CYS A 217 -8.60 3.18 -6.13
N ASP A 218 -9.08 4.42 -6.22
CA ASP A 218 -10.45 4.82 -5.91
C ASP A 218 -10.93 5.77 -7.01
N LYS A 219 -12.16 5.56 -7.49
CA LYS A 219 -12.82 6.42 -8.48
C LYS A 219 -13.45 7.63 -7.79
N LEU A 220 -13.20 8.83 -8.30
CA LEU A 220 -13.89 10.05 -7.89
C LEU A 220 -15.24 10.12 -8.61
N VAL A 221 -16.32 9.97 -7.84
CA VAL A 221 -17.69 9.89 -8.36
C VAL A 221 -18.52 11.04 -7.79
N PRO A 222 -19.18 11.86 -8.62
CA PRO A 222 -20.09 12.90 -8.13
C PRO A 222 -21.13 12.34 -7.16
N SER A 223 -21.32 12.99 -6.01
CA SER A 223 -22.21 12.55 -4.91
C SER A 223 -23.69 12.43 -5.31
N LYS A 224 -24.07 12.96 -6.48
CA LYS A 224 -25.42 12.84 -7.04
C LYS A 224 -25.68 11.47 -7.70
N ILE A 225 -24.63 10.71 -8.00
CA ILE A 225 -24.75 9.39 -8.61
C ILE A 225 -25.11 8.38 -7.54
N VAL A 226 -26.17 7.61 -7.79
CA VAL A 226 -26.64 6.56 -6.89
C VAL A 226 -25.72 5.35 -6.99
N PHE A 227 -25.27 4.85 -5.84
CA PHE A 227 -24.44 3.65 -5.76
C PHE A 227 -25.30 2.39 -5.92
N ASN A 228 -24.93 1.53 -6.87
CA ASN A 228 -25.51 0.20 -7.06
C ASN A 228 -24.50 -0.86 -6.55
N PRO A 229 -24.75 -1.51 -5.40
CA PRO A 229 -23.82 -2.48 -4.82
C PRO A 229 -23.55 -3.68 -5.73
N GLU A 230 -24.59 -4.29 -6.30
CA GLU A 230 -24.47 -5.51 -7.11
C GLU A 230 -23.62 -5.28 -8.36
N GLU A 231 -23.90 -4.19 -9.07
CA GLU A 231 -23.13 -3.80 -10.25
C GLU A 231 -21.67 -3.48 -9.88
N TRP A 232 -21.45 -2.74 -8.80
CA TRP A 232 -20.10 -2.37 -8.37
C TRP A 232 -19.28 -3.57 -7.89
N ILE A 233 -19.92 -4.55 -7.25
CA ILE A 233 -19.30 -5.82 -6.87
C ILE A 233 -18.83 -6.57 -8.11
N GLU A 234 -19.68 -6.67 -9.14
CA GLU A 234 -19.33 -7.36 -10.38
C GLU A 234 -18.12 -6.69 -11.06
N HIS A 235 -18.12 -5.36 -11.19
CA HIS A 235 -17.01 -4.61 -11.76
C HIS A 235 -15.71 -4.77 -10.96
N THR A 236 -15.81 -4.85 -9.63
CA THR A 236 -14.62 -4.84 -8.76
C THR A 236 -14.06 -6.21 -8.42
N ARG A 237 -14.80 -7.30 -8.67
CA ARG A 237 -14.44 -8.66 -8.21
C ARG A 237 -13.09 -9.15 -8.74
N THR A 238 -12.79 -8.86 -10.01
CA THR A 238 -11.61 -9.37 -10.72
C THR A 238 -10.83 -8.25 -11.40
N ILE A 239 -10.68 -7.10 -10.73
CA ILE A 239 -9.92 -5.95 -11.27
C ILE A 239 -8.46 -6.32 -11.51
N TYR A 240 -7.87 -7.12 -10.63
CA TYR A 240 -6.46 -7.49 -10.69
C TYR A 240 -6.25 -8.99 -10.81
N ASN A 241 -5.33 -9.36 -11.69
CA ASN A 241 -4.74 -10.70 -11.74
C ASN A 241 -3.44 -10.70 -10.93
N TRP A 242 -3.58 -10.74 -9.60
CA TRP A 242 -2.46 -10.72 -8.65
C TRP A 242 -2.22 -12.10 -8.04
N THR A 243 -1.05 -12.69 -8.32
CA THR A 243 -0.69 -14.05 -7.94
C THR A 243 0.39 -14.14 -6.86
N GLU A 244 0.94 -13.02 -6.40
CA GLU A 244 1.99 -13.03 -5.38
C GLU A 244 1.43 -13.40 -4.00
N GLU A 245 2.11 -14.34 -3.33
CA GLU A 245 1.74 -14.81 -2.00
C GLU A 245 1.88 -13.69 -0.95
N TYR A 246 0.94 -13.64 0.00
CA TYR A 246 0.98 -12.66 1.08
C TYR A 246 2.19 -12.88 1.98
N GLY A 247 2.89 -11.80 2.37
CA GLY A 247 4.04 -11.85 3.28
C GLY A 247 5.32 -12.45 2.70
N ARG A 248 5.38 -12.70 1.38
CA ARG A 248 6.55 -13.28 0.69
C ARG A 248 7.81 -12.40 0.73
N PHE A 249 7.65 -11.08 0.70
CA PHE A 249 8.75 -10.13 0.52
C PHE A 249 9.24 -9.53 1.83
N ASP A 250 10.52 -9.14 1.85
CA ASP A 250 11.13 -8.47 3.00
C ASP A 250 10.35 -7.18 3.34
N PRO A 251 9.94 -6.96 4.60
CA PRO A 251 9.16 -5.79 4.99
C PRO A 251 9.81 -4.43 4.69
N SER A 252 11.13 -4.38 4.49
CA SER A 252 11.87 -3.17 4.13
C SER A 252 11.88 -2.87 2.62
N SER A 253 11.32 -3.77 1.82
CA SER A 253 11.33 -3.71 0.35
C SER A 253 10.10 -3.02 -0.23
N TRP A 254 10.21 -2.49 -1.46
CA TRP A 254 9.07 -1.91 -2.17
C TRP A 254 8.13 -3.00 -2.71
N GLU A 255 8.64 -4.20 -2.94
CA GLU A 255 7.91 -5.40 -3.31
C GLU A 255 6.90 -5.77 -2.22
N SER A 256 7.31 -5.67 -0.95
CA SER A 256 6.42 -5.87 0.19
C SER A 256 5.31 -4.83 0.22
N VAL A 257 5.62 -3.55 -0.03
CA VAL A 257 4.62 -2.47 -0.10
C VAL A 257 3.63 -2.71 -1.25
N ALA A 258 4.12 -3.03 -2.45
CA ALA A 258 3.25 -3.30 -3.60
C ALA A 258 2.36 -4.51 -3.36
N ASN A 259 2.91 -5.57 -2.78
CA ASN A 259 2.14 -6.76 -2.42
C ASN A 259 1.08 -6.44 -1.37
N GLU A 260 1.41 -5.71 -0.30
CA GLU A 260 0.46 -5.27 0.72
C GLU A 260 -0.70 -4.47 0.09
N GLU A 261 -0.40 -3.51 -0.80
CA GLU A 261 -1.42 -2.70 -1.49
C GLU A 261 -2.37 -3.55 -2.34
N MET A 262 -1.84 -4.56 -3.03
CA MET A 262 -2.65 -5.47 -3.86
C MET A 262 -3.48 -6.43 -3.03
N TRP A 263 -2.99 -6.85 -1.87
CA TRP A 263 -3.78 -7.63 -0.92
C TRP A 263 -4.86 -6.78 -0.28
N GLN A 264 -4.53 -5.61 0.27
CA GLN A 264 -5.52 -4.70 0.88
C GLN A 264 -6.61 -4.26 -0.10
N ALA A 265 -6.27 -4.10 -1.39
CA ALA A 265 -7.22 -3.80 -2.46
C ALA A 265 -8.44 -4.74 -2.49
N ARG A 266 -8.25 -6.04 -2.18
CA ARG A 266 -9.32 -7.05 -2.19
C ARG A 266 -10.44 -6.73 -1.20
N MET A 267 -10.12 -6.06 -0.09
CA MET A 267 -11.08 -5.72 0.97
C MET A 267 -11.73 -4.34 0.79
N LYS A 268 -11.29 -3.51 -0.16
CA LYS A 268 -11.81 -2.15 -0.27
C LYS A 268 -13.30 -2.11 -0.64
N THR A 269 -13.76 -2.95 -1.57
CA THR A 269 -15.18 -3.03 -1.94
C THR A 269 -16.08 -3.42 -0.75
N PRO A 270 -15.86 -4.55 -0.06
CA PRO A 270 -16.71 -4.89 1.09
C PRO A 270 -16.59 -3.87 2.23
N PHE A 271 -15.41 -3.26 2.43
CA PHE A 271 -15.24 -2.20 3.42
C PHE A 271 -16.06 -0.95 3.10
N PHE A 272 -16.08 -0.53 1.83
CA PHE A 272 -16.88 0.60 1.37
C PHE A 272 -18.38 0.33 1.54
N ILE A 273 -18.86 -0.83 1.08
CA ILE A 273 -20.27 -1.22 1.21
C ILE A 273 -20.69 -1.28 2.68
N PHE A 274 -19.84 -1.86 3.54
CA PHE A 274 -20.07 -1.87 4.98
C PHE A 274 -20.14 -0.45 5.57
N SER A 275 -19.25 0.44 5.13
CA SER A 275 -19.22 1.83 5.59
C SER A 275 -20.46 2.61 5.14
N LEU A 276 -20.97 2.35 3.93
CA LEU A 276 -22.25 2.87 3.47
C LEU A 276 -23.39 2.37 4.38
N ALA A 277 -23.38 1.09 4.75
CA ALA A 277 -24.37 0.54 5.67
C ALA A 277 -24.32 1.25 7.03
N GLU A 278 -23.16 1.61 7.57
CA GLU A 278 -23.08 2.33 8.86
C GLU A 278 -23.59 3.79 8.79
N SER A 279 -23.81 4.36 7.60
CA SER A 279 -24.32 5.72 7.45
C SER A 279 -25.75 5.89 8.01
N ALA A 280 -25.94 6.95 8.79
CA ALA A 280 -27.23 7.25 9.45
C ALA A 280 -28.37 7.55 8.47
N ALA A 281 -28.05 7.91 7.22
CA ALA A 281 -29.03 8.28 6.20
C ALA A 281 -29.66 7.09 5.47
N VAL A 282 -29.18 5.86 5.71
CA VAL A 282 -29.61 4.67 4.96
C VAL A 282 -30.82 4.00 5.62
N PRO A 283 -31.94 3.78 4.88
CA PRO A 283 -33.10 3.04 5.37
C PRO A 283 -32.76 1.63 5.89
N ALA A 284 -33.53 1.13 6.84
CA ALA A 284 -33.21 -0.13 7.53
C ALA A 284 -33.16 -1.36 6.61
N ASP A 285 -34.02 -1.42 5.60
CA ASP A 285 -34.07 -2.47 4.58
C ASP A 285 -32.83 -2.43 3.68
N VAL A 286 -32.45 -1.24 3.18
CA VAL A 286 -31.23 -1.04 2.38
C VAL A 286 -29.99 -1.37 3.22
N LYS A 287 -29.99 -0.97 4.50
CA LYS A 287 -28.90 -1.26 5.44
C LYS A 287 -28.69 -2.77 5.59
N ALA A 288 -29.76 -3.54 5.73
CA ALA A 288 -29.69 -5.00 5.83
C ALA A 288 -29.11 -5.64 4.55
N GLN A 289 -29.51 -5.14 3.37
CA GLN A 289 -28.96 -5.59 2.09
C GLN A 289 -27.45 -5.30 1.98
N LEU A 290 -27.02 -4.08 2.31
CA LEU A 290 -25.60 -3.69 2.26
C LEU A 290 -24.75 -4.53 3.22
N TYR A 291 -25.19 -4.75 4.47
CA TYR A 291 -24.48 -5.66 5.37
C TYR A 291 -24.40 -7.09 4.84
N THR A 292 -25.47 -7.57 4.21
CA THR A 292 -25.50 -8.92 3.62
C THR A 292 -24.48 -9.05 2.48
N HIS A 293 -24.38 -8.04 1.62
CA HIS A 293 -23.36 -7.98 0.56
C HIS A 293 -21.94 -7.94 1.12
N ALA A 294 -21.67 -7.03 2.06
CA ALA A 294 -20.37 -6.93 2.71
C ALA A 294 -19.96 -8.24 3.42
N TYR A 295 -20.88 -8.86 4.16
CA TYR A 295 -20.67 -10.14 4.82
C TYR A 295 -20.29 -11.25 3.83
N LYS A 296 -21.05 -11.41 2.74
CA LYS A 296 -20.79 -12.45 1.72
C LYS A 296 -19.40 -12.28 1.09
N LEU A 297 -19.04 -11.05 0.74
CA LEU A 297 -17.73 -10.73 0.17
C LEU A 297 -16.60 -11.01 1.16
N TYR A 298 -16.74 -10.56 2.42
CA TYR A 298 -15.73 -10.84 3.43
C TYR A 298 -15.55 -12.33 3.68
N LYS A 299 -16.65 -13.09 3.75
CA LYS A 299 -16.62 -14.55 3.89
C LYS A 299 -15.88 -15.18 2.71
N GLU A 300 -16.24 -14.84 1.48
CA GLU A 300 -15.56 -15.35 0.28
C GLU A 300 -14.05 -15.08 0.33
N ILE A 301 -13.66 -13.82 0.58
CA ILE A 301 -12.25 -13.40 0.58
C ILE A 301 -11.43 -14.09 1.68
N VAL A 302 -11.96 -14.15 2.91
CA VAL A 302 -11.24 -14.72 4.07
C VAL A 302 -11.09 -16.24 3.97
N TYR A 303 -12.05 -16.95 3.38
CA TYR A 303 -11.96 -18.41 3.26
C TYR A 303 -11.27 -18.89 1.98
N LEU A 304 -11.15 -18.03 0.95
CA LEU A 304 -10.44 -18.38 -0.28
C LEU A 304 -8.92 -18.45 -0.08
N GLN A 305 -8.38 -17.73 0.91
CA GLN A 305 -6.94 -17.56 1.11
C GLN A 305 -6.53 -18.05 2.50
N GLU A 306 -5.56 -18.96 2.57
CA GLU A 306 -5.10 -19.50 3.85
C GLU A 306 -4.32 -18.47 4.67
N GLU A 307 -3.36 -17.79 4.02
CA GLU A 307 -2.61 -16.66 4.60
C GLU A 307 -3.06 -15.36 3.95
N HIS A 308 -3.32 -14.36 4.80
CA HIS A 308 -3.86 -13.07 4.37
C HIS A 308 -3.58 -11.98 5.43
N PRO A 309 -3.76 -10.69 5.09
CA PRO A 309 -3.58 -9.60 6.05
C PRO A 309 -4.41 -9.75 7.32
N VAL A 310 -3.80 -9.42 8.46
CA VAL A 310 -4.38 -9.68 9.79
C VAL A 310 -5.68 -8.92 10.02
N ASN A 311 -5.78 -7.69 9.49
CA ASN A 311 -6.97 -6.83 9.59
C ASN A 311 -8.22 -7.47 8.95
N TRP A 312 -8.07 -8.44 8.05
CA TRP A 312 -9.20 -9.11 7.43
C TRP A 312 -10.05 -9.89 8.43
N HIS A 313 -9.41 -10.51 9.43
CA HIS A 313 -10.13 -11.20 10.51
C HIS A 313 -11.01 -10.22 11.30
N LYS A 314 -10.49 -9.02 11.62
CA LYS A 314 -11.25 -8.01 12.34
C LYS A 314 -12.46 -7.53 11.52
N ASN A 315 -12.25 -7.23 10.24
CA ASN A 315 -13.32 -6.75 9.37
C ASN A 315 -14.43 -7.80 9.18
N TYR A 316 -14.05 -9.06 8.95
CA TYR A 316 -15.03 -10.14 8.81
C TYR A 316 -15.77 -10.43 10.12
N ALA A 317 -15.09 -10.41 11.27
CA ALA A 317 -15.74 -10.57 12.57
C ALA A 317 -16.77 -9.45 12.84
N ILE A 318 -16.46 -8.20 12.49
CA ILE A 318 -17.41 -7.08 12.61
C ILE A 318 -18.61 -7.29 11.68
N ALA A 319 -18.40 -7.75 10.45
CA ALA A 319 -19.49 -8.06 9.53
C ALA A 319 -20.40 -9.18 10.04
N CYS A 320 -19.83 -10.25 10.61
CA CYS A 320 -20.59 -11.32 11.27
C CYS A 320 -21.41 -10.79 12.46
N GLU A 321 -20.83 -9.91 13.28
CA GLU A 321 -21.54 -9.29 14.40
C GLU A 321 -22.73 -8.46 13.92
N ARG A 322 -22.55 -7.64 12.87
CA ARG A 322 -23.66 -6.88 12.29
C ARG A 322 -24.76 -7.78 11.74
N MET A 323 -24.40 -8.85 11.02
CA MET A 323 -25.35 -9.84 10.53
C MET A 323 -26.12 -10.54 11.65
N LEU A 324 -25.48 -10.78 12.80
CA LEU A 324 -26.13 -11.39 13.97
C LEU A 324 -27.23 -10.49 14.57
N ARG A 325 -27.08 -9.16 14.45
CA ARG A 325 -28.05 -8.19 14.96
C ARG A 325 -29.17 -7.85 13.98
N LEU A 326 -29.11 -8.35 12.74
CA LEU A 326 -30.14 -8.14 11.73
C LEU A 326 -31.21 -9.24 11.81
N PRO A 327 -32.51 -8.88 11.78
CA PRO A 327 -33.59 -9.85 11.73
C PRO A 327 -33.70 -10.50 10.33
N GLY A 328 -33.97 -11.80 10.28
CA GLY A 328 -34.35 -12.49 9.03
C GLY A 328 -33.21 -12.71 8.03
N THR A 329 -31.95 -12.74 8.46
CA THR A 329 -30.77 -12.89 7.59
C THR A 329 -30.58 -14.26 6.94
N GLY A 330 -31.38 -15.27 7.33
CA GLY A 330 -31.27 -16.65 6.83
C GLY A 330 -30.02 -17.41 7.29
N GLU A 331 -29.04 -16.71 7.89
CA GLU A 331 -27.83 -17.29 8.48
C GLU A 331 -28.11 -17.77 9.93
N ASP A 332 -27.51 -18.89 10.33
CA ASP A 332 -27.66 -19.41 11.71
C ASP A 332 -26.96 -18.46 12.70
N PRO A 333 -27.66 -17.89 13.69
CA PRO A 333 -27.07 -17.05 14.73
C PRO A 333 -25.88 -17.71 15.45
N GLU A 334 -25.91 -19.04 15.61
CA GLU A 334 -24.81 -19.78 16.23
C GLU A 334 -23.54 -19.76 15.38
N VAL A 335 -23.69 -19.86 14.05
CA VAL A 335 -22.58 -19.81 13.10
C VAL A 335 -21.98 -18.41 13.10
N LEU A 336 -22.80 -17.36 12.97
CA LEU A 336 -22.34 -15.97 12.98
C LEU A 336 -21.59 -15.63 14.27
N LEU A 337 -22.10 -16.08 15.41
CA LEU A 337 -21.48 -15.82 16.71
C LEU A 337 -20.17 -16.61 16.88
N SER A 338 -20.13 -17.85 16.42
CA SER A 338 -18.90 -18.68 16.41
C SER A 338 -17.82 -18.06 15.53
N GLU A 339 -18.18 -17.61 14.33
CA GLU A 339 -17.28 -16.94 13.38
C GLU A 339 -16.75 -15.61 13.94
N THR A 340 -17.62 -14.80 14.56
CA THR A 340 -17.21 -13.55 15.22
C THR A 340 -16.16 -13.82 16.30
N ILE A 341 -16.40 -14.82 17.16
CA ILE A 341 -15.46 -15.20 18.23
C ILE A 341 -14.14 -15.72 17.65
N ARG A 342 -14.21 -16.59 16.64
CA ARG A 342 -13.03 -17.19 15.99
C ARG A 342 -12.12 -16.11 15.43
N HIS A 343 -12.66 -15.22 14.61
CA HIS A 343 -11.86 -14.23 13.90
C HIS A 343 -11.37 -13.09 14.79
N PHE A 344 -12.15 -12.61 15.77
CA PHE A 344 -11.59 -11.70 16.77
C PHE A 344 -10.49 -12.35 17.60
N HIS A 345 -10.59 -13.64 17.92
CA HIS A 345 -9.51 -14.33 18.62
C HIS A 345 -8.22 -14.36 17.77
N LEU A 346 -8.30 -14.80 16.51
CA LEU A 346 -7.18 -14.81 15.56
C LEU A 346 -6.56 -13.41 15.40
N TYR A 347 -7.40 -12.38 15.28
CA TYR A 347 -6.94 -10.99 15.23
C TYR A 347 -6.11 -10.61 16.45
N THR A 348 -6.63 -10.85 17.66
CA THR A 348 -5.96 -10.47 18.92
C THR A 348 -4.67 -11.25 19.21
N GLN A 349 -4.48 -12.42 18.57
CA GLN A 349 -3.23 -13.18 18.64
C GLN A 349 -2.15 -12.56 17.76
N LYS A 350 -2.50 -12.19 16.51
CA LYS A 350 -1.56 -11.65 15.52
C LYS A 350 -1.29 -10.14 15.70
N ALA A 351 -2.29 -9.33 16.07
CA ALA A 351 -2.19 -7.87 16.22
C ALA A 351 -1.93 -7.43 17.68
N GLN A 352 -0.72 -7.69 18.19
CA GLN A 352 -0.42 -7.49 19.62
C GLN A 352 -0.39 -6.02 20.06
N ASN A 353 -0.02 -5.11 19.16
CA ASN A 353 0.16 -3.68 19.42
C ASN A 353 -1.06 -2.82 19.07
N ASP A 354 -2.20 -3.43 18.70
CA ASP A 354 -3.41 -2.68 18.35
C ASP A 354 -4.03 -2.01 19.61
N PRO A 355 -4.29 -0.68 19.58
CA PRO A 355 -4.90 0.03 20.71
C PRO A 355 -6.29 -0.50 21.13
N GLN A 356 -7.04 -1.09 20.21
CA GLN A 356 -8.38 -1.66 20.40
C GLN A 356 -8.35 -3.10 20.91
N ARG A 357 -7.16 -3.73 21.05
CA ARG A 357 -7.02 -5.14 21.47
C ARG A 357 -7.73 -5.43 22.80
N ALA A 358 -7.59 -4.55 23.79
CA ALA A 358 -8.24 -4.71 25.09
C ALA A 358 -9.78 -4.72 24.98
N SER A 359 -10.34 -3.81 24.17
CA SER A 359 -11.77 -3.72 23.90
C SER A 359 -12.29 -4.97 23.18
N ILE A 360 -11.54 -5.48 22.18
CA ILE A 360 -11.89 -6.71 21.46
C ILE A 360 -11.87 -7.92 22.41
N MET A 361 -10.87 -8.02 23.30
CA MET A 361 -10.81 -9.09 24.30
C MET A 361 -11.97 -9.03 25.30
N ALA A 362 -12.44 -7.83 25.67
CA ALA A 362 -13.63 -7.67 26.50
C ALA A 362 -14.89 -8.13 25.75
N ALA A 363 -15.05 -7.74 24.49
CA ALA A 363 -16.15 -8.19 23.63
C ALA A 363 -16.18 -9.72 23.47
N LEU A 364 -15.03 -10.36 23.27
CA LEU A 364 -14.91 -11.82 23.20
C LEU A 364 -15.47 -12.54 24.43
N LYS A 365 -15.29 -11.99 25.64
CA LYS A 365 -15.87 -12.57 26.86
C LYS A 365 -17.40 -12.52 26.84
N HIS A 366 -17.98 -11.44 26.34
CA HIS A 366 -19.42 -11.29 26.19
C HIS A 366 -19.98 -12.27 25.15
N LEU A 367 -19.40 -12.28 23.95
CA LEU A 367 -19.84 -13.13 22.84
C LEU A 367 -19.79 -14.62 23.21
N ARG A 368 -18.77 -15.07 23.95
CA ARG A 368 -18.70 -16.46 24.46
C ARG A 368 -19.78 -16.81 25.48
N ARG A 369 -20.29 -15.85 26.24
CA ARG A 369 -21.44 -16.07 27.14
C ARG A 369 -22.73 -16.19 26.33
N GLU A 370 -22.91 -15.30 25.36
CA GLU A 370 -24.03 -15.32 24.43
C GLU A 370 -24.12 -16.66 23.67
N LEU A 371 -22.98 -17.19 23.20
CA LEU A 371 -22.94 -18.47 22.47
C LEU A 371 -23.34 -19.65 23.36
N ARG A 372 -22.89 -19.66 24.62
CA ARG A 372 -23.29 -20.69 25.59
C ARG A 372 -24.78 -20.61 25.90
N SER A 373 -25.31 -19.41 26.08
CA SER A 373 -26.75 -19.22 26.29
C SER A 373 -27.56 -19.77 25.12
N LEU A 374 -27.16 -19.43 23.89
CA LEU A 374 -27.85 -19.87 22.68
C LEU A 374 -27.87 -21.40 22.53
N ARG A 375 -26.74 -22.06 22.80
CA ARG A 375 -26.64 -23.53 22.78
C ARG A 375 -27.53 -24.18 23.83
N ASN A 376 -27.51 -23.65 25.06
CA ASN A 376 -28.35 -24.16 26.14
C ASN A 376 -29.85 -24.02 25.83
N THR A 377 -30.26 -23.00 25.07
CA THR A 377 -31.67 -22.82 24.66
C THR A 377 -32.06 -23.78 23.52
N LYS A 378 -31.12 -24.26 22.70
CA LYS A 378 -31.38 -25.26 21.64
C LYS A 378 -31.42 -26.70 22.18
N GLU A 379 -30.81 -26.97 23.33
CA GLU A 379 -30.77 -28.29 23.98
C GLU A 379 -32.00 -28.59 24.86
N VAL A 380 -32.89 -27.61 25.06
CA VAL A 380 -34.20 -27.72 25.74
C VAL A 380 -35.31 -27.74 24.70
#